data_AF-A0A496PX48-F1
#
_entry.id   AF-A0A496PX48-F1
#
_cell.length_a   1.000
_cell.length_b   1.000
_cell.length_c   1.000
_cell.angle_alpha   90.00
_cell.angle_beta   90.00
_cell.angle_gamma   90.00
#
_symmetry.space_group_name_H-M   'P 1'
#
loop_
_entity.id
_entity.type
_entity.pdbx_description
1 polymer ?
#
loop_
_entity_poly.entity_id
_entity_poly.type
_entity_poly.pdbx_seq_one_letter_code
_entity_poly.pdbx_strand_id
1 'polypeptide(L)'
;SPMAWRAEFGRDLRLSGGVDKRVIPQGTEAIRKHLAEFIPLIEEGGFIPSIDHTVPPDISWDQFRVYMDAKRALLAGDFAALA
;
A
#
# COMPACT_ATOMS: atom_id res chain seq x y z
N SER A 1 -10.09 -8.31 0.23
CA SER A 1 -8.90 -7.44 0.41
C SER A 1 -7.87 -8.19 1.24
N PRO A 2 -6.59 -7.76 1.30
CA PRO A 2 -5.59 -8.37 2.17
C PRO A 2 -6.04 -8.53 3.63
N MET A 3 -6.82 -7.57 4.15
CA MET A 3 -7.41 -7.65 5.50
C MET A 3 -8.35 -8.85 5.66
N ALA A 4 -9.21 -9.12 4.67
CA ALA A 4 -10.12 -10.26 4.71
C ALA A 4 -9.37 -11.59 4.72
N TRP A 5 -8.32 -11.70 3.89
CA TRP A 5 -7.47 -12.90 3.87
C TRP A 5 -6.67 -13.08 5.16
N ARG A 6 -6.21 -11.98 5.76
CA ARG A 6 -5.58 -12.03 7.10
C ARG A 6 -6.56 -12.53 8.16
N ALA A 7 -7.81 -12.08 8.14
CA ALA A 7 -8.83 -12.51 9.09
C ALA A 7 -9.18 -14.00 8.94
N GLU A 8 -9.23 -14.51 7.70
CA GLU A 8 -9.58 -15.90 7.40
C GLU A 8 -8.45 -16.88 7.68
N PHE A 9 -7.23 -16.56 7.26
CA PHE A 9 -6.10 -17.49 7.26
C PHE A 9 -5.02 -17.18 8.31
N GLY A 10 -5.18 -16.11 9.10
CA GLY A 10 -4.22 -15.70 10.10
C GLY A 10 -2.85 -15.38 9.50
N ARG A 11 -1.78 -15.47 10.32
CA ARG A 11 -0.39 -15.11 9.95
C ARG A 11 0.34 -16.19 9.15
N ASP A 12 -0.19 -17.40 9.11
CA ASP A 12 0.40 -18.52 8.38
C ASP A 12 0.38 -18.28 6.87
N LEU A 13 -0.67 -17.60 6.37
CA LEU A 13 -0.68 -17.04 5.04
C LEU A 13 0.07 -15.70 5.00
N ARG A 14 1.18 -15.65 4.27
CA ARG A 14 1.87 -14.40 3.95
C ARG A 14 1.28 -13.79 2.69
N LEU A 15 1.14 -12.47 2.69
CA LEU A 15 0.41 -11.72 1.67
C LEU A 15 1.35 -10.76 0.94
N SER A 16 1.10 -10.55 -0.36
CA SER A 16 1.73 -9.50 -1.16
C SER A 16 0.72 -8.95 -2.15
N GLY A 17 0.83 -7.66 -2.51
CA GLY A 17 -0.11 -6.98 -3.40
C GLY A 17 -1.13 -6.10 -2.67
N GLY A 18 -2.29 -5.91 -3.27
CA GLY A 18 -3.46 -5.29 -2.65
C GLY A 18 -3.52 -3.77 -2.75
N VAL A 19 -2.52 -3.10 -3.32
CA VAL A 19 -2.57 -1.64 -3.54
C VAL A 19 -3.34 -1.36 -4.84
N ASP A 20 -4.47 -0.66 -4.75
CA ASP A 20 -5.25 -0.26 -5.90
C ASP A 20 -4.52 0.83 -6.69
N LYS A 21 -4.02 0.49 -7.87
CA LYS A 21 -3.32 1.41 -8.77
C LYS A 21 -4.12 2.64 -9.17
N ARG A 22 -5.46 2.59 -9.08
CA ARG A 22 -6.35 3.70 -9.45
C ARG A 22 -6.26 4.86 -8.48
N VAL A 23 -5.70 4.69 -7.27
CA VAL A 23 -5.52 5.80 -6.31
C VAL A 23 -4.36 6.71 -6.69
N ILE A 24 -3.38 6.21 -7.44
CA ILE A 24 -2.18 6.97 -7.82
C ILE A 24 -2.51 8.23 -8.63
N PRO A 25 -3.32 8.18 -9.72
CA PRO A 25 -3.67 9.38 -10.46
C PRO A 25 -4.54 10.38 -9.67
N GLN A 26 -5.09 9.98 -8.52
CA GLN A 26 -5.93 10.83 -7.66
C GLN A 26 -5.10 11.73 -6.74
N GLY A 27 -3.76 11.58 -6.73
CA GLY A 27 -2.83 12.45 -6.01
C GLY A 27 -2.37 11.91 -4.65
N THR A 28 -1.46 12.66 -4.04
CA THR A 28 -0.72 12.27 -2.82
C THR A 28 -1.64 11.86 -1.67
N GLU A 29 -2.69 12.63 -1.39
CA GLU A 29 -3.60 12.35 -0.27
C GLU A 29 -4.37 11.04 -0.45
N ALA A 30 -4.82 10.75 -1.68
CA ALA A 30 -5.49 9.49 -1.99
C ALA A 30 -4.55 8.28 -1.82
N ILE A 31 -3.30 8.43 -2.26
CA ILE A 31 -2.25 7.41 -2.06
C ILE A 31 -2.00 7.18 -0.58
N ARG A 32 -1.77 8.23 0.20
CA ARG A 32 -1.48 8.14 1.64
C ARG A 32 -2.62 7.49 2.41
N LYS A 33 -3.85 7.94 2.17
CA LYS A 33 -5.05 7.38 2.79
C LYS A 33 -5.19 5.88 2.52
N HIS A 34 -5.03 5.48 1.26
CA HIS A 34 -5.14 4.06 0.90
C HIS A 34 -4.02 3.22 1.54
N LEU A 35 -2.78 3.71 1.55
CA LEU A 35 -1.67 3.01 2.20
C LEU A 35 -1.83 2.91 3.73
N ALA A 36 -2.43 3.92 4.36
CA ALA A 36 -2.71 3.91 5.79
C ALA A 36 -3.70 2.80 6.21
N GLU A 37 -4.59 2.35 5.32
CA GLU A 37 -5.48 1.21 5.58
C GLU A 37 -4.72 -0.09 5.86
N PHE A 38 -3.47 -0.19 5.38
CA PHE A 38 -2.62 -1.36 5.59
C PHE A 38 -1.81 -1.35 6.88
N ILE A 39 -1.81 -0.25 7.65
CA ILE A 39 -1.01 -0.12 8.89
C ILE A 39 -1.16 -1.35 9.80
N PRO A 40 -2.38 -1.85 10.10
CA PRO A 40 -2.52 -3.02 10.98
C PRO A 40 -1.80 -4.27 10.44
N LEU A 41 -1.81 -4.47 9.11
CA LEU A 41 -1.13 -5.61 8.47
C LEU A 41 0.39 -5.46 8.46
N ILE A 42 0.88 -4.21 8.39
CA ILE A 42 2.30 -3.90 8.48
C ILE A 42 2.81 -4.15 9.90
N GLU A 43 2.09 -3.67 10.92
CA GLU A 43 2.44 -3.88 12.32
C GLU A 43 2.43 -5.37 12.72
N GLU A 44 1.44 -6.13 12.23
CA GLU A 44 1.37 -7.59 12.45
C GLU A 44 2.47 -8.37 11.71
N GLY A 45 2.98 -7.80 10.62
CA GLY A 45 3.98 -8.39 9.73
C GLY A 45 3.42 -9.46 8.79
N GLY A 46 4.29 -9.97 7.91
CA GLY A 46 3.92 -11.00 6.92
C GLY A 46 3.06 -10.50 5.76
N PHE A 47 3.02 -9.17 5.53
CA PHE A 47 2.38 -8.53 4.38
C PHE A 47 3.35 -7.56 3.70
N ILE A 48 3.46 -7.65 2.37
CA ILE A 48 4.23 -6.69 1.55
C ILE A 48 3.29 -5.99 0.56
N PRO A 49 2.88 -4.74 0.81
CA PRO A 49 2.00 -4.02 -0.10
C PRO A 49 2.72 -3.77 -1.43
N SER A 50 2.09 -4.16 -2.53
CA SER A 50 2.57 -3.87 -3.88
C SER A 50 1.41 -3.49 -4.79
N ILE A 51 1.72 -2.72 -5.84
CA ILE A 51 0.73 -2.32 -6.82
C ILE A 51 0.11 -3.57 -7.47
N ASP A 52 -1.20 -3.58 -7.64
CA ASP A 52 -1.87 -4.69 -8.30
C ASP A 52 -1.53 -4.74 -9.79
N HIS A 53 -1.08 -5.92 -10.23
CA HIS A 53 -0.66 -6.23 -11.60
C HIS A 53 0.51 -5.34 -12.08
N THR A 54 0.25 -4.49 -13.07
CA THR A 54 1.20 -3.60 -13.72
C THR A 54 0.77 -2.14 -13.55
N VAL A 55 1.77 -1.25 -13.49
CA VAL A 55 1.59 0.20 -13.51
C VAL A 55 1.04 0.61 -14.87
N PRO A 56 -0.15 1.25 -14.93
CA PRO A 56 -0.71 1.77 -16.17
C PRO A 56 0.20 2.82 -16.83
N PRO A 57 0.22 2.92 -18.17
CA PRO A 57 1.11 3.84 -18.89
C PRO A 57 0.76 5.33 -18.73
N ASP A 58 -0.45 5.63 -18.27
CA ASP A 58 -0.95 6.98 -17.96
C ASP A 58 -0.47 7.51 -16.59
N ILE A 59 0.18 6.68 -15.77
CA ILE A 59 0.82 7.12 -14.54
C ILE A 59 2.20 7.69 -14.87
N SER A 60 2.40 8.98 -14.54
CA SER A 60 3.70 9.62 -14.71
C SER A 60 4.73 9.10 -13.71
N TRP A 61 6.01 9.29 -14.04
CA TRP A 61 7.11 8.98 -13.12
C TRP A 61 6.94 9.66 -11.76
N ASP A 62 6.56 10.94 -11.74
CA ASP A 62 6.41 11.69 -10.49
C ASP A 62 5.26 11.16 -9.63
N GLN A 63 4.13 10.78 -10.24
CA GLN A 63 3.04 10.15 -9.53
C GLN A 63 3.47 8.82 -8.92
N PHE A 64 4.22 8.01 -9.67
CA PHE A 64 4.73 6.74 -9.17
C PHE A 64 5.77 6.93 -8.06
N ARG A 65 6.63 7.95 -8.17
CA ARG A 65 7.60 8.30 -7.13
C ARG A 65 6.92 8.68 -5.82
N VAL A 66 5.85 9.49 -5.86
CA VAL A 66 5.05 9.82 -4.67
C VAL A 66 4.51 8.56 -4.00
N TYR A 67 4.01 7.61 -4.78
CA TYR A 67 3.60 6.30 -4.25
C TYR A 67 4.76 5.55 -3.60
N MET A 68 5.95 5.52 -4.21
CA MET A 68 7.12 4.84 -3.66
C MET A 68 7.62 5.49 -2.36
N ASP A 69 7.60 6.83 -2.28
CA ASP A 69 7.97 7.58 -1.09
C ASP A 69 6.99 7.28 0.07
N ALA A 70 5.68 7.29 -0.20
CA ALA A 70 4.66 6.93 0.78
C ALA A 70 4.73 5.45 1.21
N LYS A 71 4.96 4.53 0.27
CA LYS A 71 5.15 3.10 0.57
C LYS A 71 6.40 2.88 1.44
N ARG A 72 7.48 3.63 1.20
CA ARG A 72 8.69 3.56 2.04
C ARG A 72 8.39 4.04 3.46
N ALA A 73 7.66 5.14 3.63
CA ALA A 73 7.24 5.61 4.95
C ALA A 73 6.40 4.56 5.70
N LEU A 74 5.40 3.99 5.02
CA LEU A 74 4.58 2.90 5.56
C LEU A 74 5.44 1.72 6.06
N LEU A 75 6.36 1.24 5.23
CA LEU A 75 7.22 0.09 5.56
C LEU A 75 8.29 0.41 6.62
N ALA A 76 8.65 1.69 6.80
CA ALA A 76 9.57 2.14 7.83
C ALA A 76 8.87 2.37 9.18
N GLY A 77 7.54 2.27 9.25
CA GLY A 77 6.75 2.60 10.44
C GLY A 77 6.55 4.10 10.66
N ASP A 78 6.88 4.94 9.67
CA ASP A 78 6.64 6.38 9.72
C ASP A 78 5.20 6.70 9.27
N PHE A 79 4.24 6.36 10.13
CA PHE A 79 2.82 6.55 9.83
C PHE A 79 2.40 8.02 9.86
N ALA A 80 3.17 8.90 10.51
CA ALA A 80 2.92 10.33 10.52
C ALA A 80 3.08 10.95 9.13
N ALA A 81 3.97 10.40 8.29
CA ALA A 81 4.12 10.82 6.90
C ALA A 81 2.96 10.39 5.97
N LEU A 82 2.02 9.57 6.48
CA LEU A 82 0.79 9.17 5.79
C LEU A 82 -0.45 9.95 6.28
N ALA A 83 -0.29 10.80 7.31
CA ALA A 83 -1.35 11.65 7.83
C ALA A 83 -1.59 12.91 6.99
#